data_AF-A0A8S1MWY4-F1
#
_entry.id   AF-A0A8S1MWY4-F1
#
_cell.length_a   1.000
_cell.length_b   1.000
_cell.length_c   1.000
_cell.angle_alpha   90.00
_cell.angle_beta   90.00
_cell.angle_gamma   90.00
#
_symmetry.space_group_name_H-M   'P 1'
#
loop_
_entity.id
_entity.type
_entity.pdbx_description
1 polymer ?
#
loop_
_entity_poly.entity_id
_entity_poly.type
_entity_poly.pdbx_seq_one_letter_code
_entity_poly.pdbx_strand_id
1 'polypeptide(L)'
;MFQQIKYMQLETEMTEYDVQVDASQNSPKKEFNQKTDKGGYKCKALLMVAFYIGSFLSFNGWQNIIFVGIYLLMAVNNRKNLSDLVLAIIALIISITNLFVEYNLLGISQIIMSLGILTFPFSQRMIQEIKLVWFEIKNLAITMFFVLCLCAYSTTAYYDDDEELKIFYGTFGRSVLTFVQALSLDDWAQIGRESDDLFGYFILCIYILLMTYFYLNIMMGILIETLQFEKKGNHLDDPFNYELHQQQILSELVKEQNLFDKCIIGNYYEYIVFLISFGGIFISILEHFDHGDSTIELIIELIDDGLYTIHFIILMIKKGPIYDLERKNKTMMLLHFIAGPLSLICSFIFLEIGCLLNLLKIATTPSVKGIFVGTIDMLPLLMPQFTELFGILMFIASILTSNYFAYTGLKEQEYFSSFWGSFYTLVQIMTLDDWGNIVEPMYSKHGFILPYIIIPAYIFISNFIILNTLIALSCEYFVEVKYYSIEKDQSDVRCSQFVGINELKNYCKQNQMQFNIPNVIVGFDEQLSSKIKSDTIIQIQYGNLQFTAQVIQQSDAL
;
A
#
# COMPACT_ATOMS: atom_id res chain seq x y z
N MET A 1 -23.84 29.54 2.01
CA MET A 1 -24.08 30.52 3.11
C MET A 1 -24.15 29.83 4.48
N PHE A 2 -24.95 28.77 4.67
CA PHE A 2 -24.98 28.00 5.95
C PHE A 2 -23.68 27.23 6.31
N GLN A 3 -22.90 26.78 5.32
CA GLN A 3 -21.58 26.16 5.57
C GLN A 3 -20.50 27.16 6.02
N GLN A 4 -20.53 28.40 5.51
CA GLN A 4 -19.56 29.43 5.89
C GLN A 4 -19.79 29.94 7.33
N ILE A 5 -21.04 29.97 7.78
CA ILE A 5 -21.39 30.37 9.16
C ILE A 5 -20.89 29.32 10.17
N LYS A 6 -20.95 28.03 9.82
CA LYS A 6 -20.46 26.94 10.67
C LYS A 6 -18.93 26.94 10.79
N TYR A 7 -18.21 27.27 9.70
CA TYR A 7 -16.75 27.44 9.72
C TYR A 7 -16.30 28.63 10.57
N MET A 8 -16.97 29.79 10.46
CA MET A 8 -16.63 30.97 11.25
C MET A 8 -16.89 30.78 12.76
N GLN A 9 -17.95 30.07 13.14
CA GLN A 9 -18.24 29.80 14.55
C GLN A 9 -17.21 28.87 15.22
N LEU A 10 -16.67 27.90 14.46
CA LEU A 10 -15.63 26.98 14.94
C LEU A 10 -14.26 27.66 15.09
N GLU A 11 -13.89 28.59 14.21
CA GLU A 11 -12.66 29.40 14.36
C GLU A 11 -12.70 30.31 15.59
N THR A 12 -13.86 30.88 15.92
CA THR A 12 -14.04 31.69 17.14
C THR A 12 -14.00 30.87 18.43
N GLU A 13 -14.47 29.62 18.44
CA GLU A 13 -14.41 28.75 19.63
C GLU A 13 -12.99 28.21 19.89
N MET A 14 -12.19 27.93 18.84
CA MET A 14 -10.80 27.49 19.02
C MET A 14 -9.87 28.61 19.50
N THR A 15 -10.09 29.85 19.05
CA THR A 15 -9.27 30.99 19.46
C THR A 15 -9.52 31.44 20.91
N GLU A 16 -10.73 31.23 21.46
CA GLU A 16 -11.01 31.53 22.88
C GLU A 16 -10.46 30.46 23.85
N TYR A 17 -10.40 29.20 23.42
CA TYR A 17 -9.85 28.10 24.25
C TYR A 17 -8.33 28.13 24.34
N ASP A 18 -7.63 28.50 23.26
CA ASP A 18 -6.15 28.53 23.25
C ASP A 18 -5.55 29.74 24.00
N VAL A 19 -6.31 30.84 24.18
CA VAL A 19 -5.81 32.04 24.89
C VAL A 19 -5.92 31.91 26.42
N GLN A 20 -6.75 31.01 26.95
CA GLN A 20 -6.90 30.86 28.41
C GLN A 20 -6.02 29.77 29.05
N VAL A 21 -5.36 28.92 28.28
CA VAL A 21 -4.60 27.77 28.84
C VAL A 21 -3.14 28.09 29.17
N ASP A 22 -2.55 29.17 28.66
CA ASP A 22 -1.08 29.35 28.68
C ASP A 22 -0.50 30.36 29.68
N ALA A 23 -1.24 30.75 30.73
CA ALA A 23 -0.74 31.73 31.71
C ALA A 23 -0.50 31.23 33.16
N SER A 24 -0.72 29.95 33.51
CA SER A 24 -0.64 29.56 34.94
C SER A 24 -0.08 28.18 35.33
N GLN A 25 0.56 27.42 34.45
CA GLN A 25 1.16 26.12 34.84
C GLN A 25 2.65 25.98 34.51
N ASN A 26 3.49 26.74 35.22
CA ASN A 26 4.87 26.34 35.48
C ASN A 26 4.86 25.19 36.50
N SER A 27 4.71 23.95 36.01
CA SER A 27 5.08 22.74 36.76
C SER A 27 5.77 21.76 35.81
N PRO A 28 6.83 21.07 36.26
CA PRO A 28 7.67 20.28 35.35
C PRO A 28 6.85 19.15 34.76
N LYS A 29 6.76 19.11 33.42
CA LYS A 29 6.17 18.01 32.65
C LYS A 29 6.74 16.70 33.16
N LYS A 30 5.91 15.91 33.86
CA LYS A 30 6.16 14.48 34.03
C LYS A 30 6.09 13.88 32.64
N GLU A 31 7.25 13.55 32.08
CA GLU A 31 7.35 12.58 30.99
C GLU A 31 6.60 11.31 31.41
N PHE A 32 5.39 11.14 30.90
CA PHE A 32 4.74 9.85 30.85
C PHE A 32 5.52 9.01 29.85
N ASN A 33 6.60 8.40 30.33
CA ASN A 33 7.25 7.26 29.69
C ASN A 33 6.24 6.10 29.64
N GLN A 34 5.32 6.13 28.67
CA GLN A 34 4.69 4.91 28.18
C GLN A 34 5.78 4.11 27.46
N LYS A 35 6.53 3.31 28.21
CA LYS A 35 7.23 2.15 27.64
C LYS A 35 6.15 1.23 27.06
N THR A 36 5.81 1.42 25.80
CA THR A 36 5.11 0.40 25.00
C THR A 36 5.90 -0.91 25.15
N ASP A 37 5.23 -1.97 25.61
CA ASP A 37 5.80 -3.30 25.89
C ASP A 37 6.23 -3.99 24.56
N LYS A 38 7.20 -3.39 23.84
CA LYS A 38 7.67 -3.81 22.50
C LYS A 38 8.22 -5.23 22.51
N GLY A 39 8.69 -5.73 23.66
CA GLY A 39 9.18 -7.10 23.83
C GLY A 39 8.06 -8.15 23.77
N GLY A 40 6.92 -7.89 24.42
CA GLY A 40 5.79 -8.83 24.47
C GLY A 40 5.14 -9.06 23.09
N TYR A 41 5.01 -8.00 22.28
CA TYR A 41 4.43 -8.11 20.94
C TYR A 41 5.32 -8.85 19.94
N LYS A 42 6.66 -8.68 20.01
CA LYS A 42 7.59 -9.42 19.15
C LYS A 42 7.57 -10.92 19.43
N CYS A 43 7.56 -11.30 20.72
CA CYS A 43 7.47 -12.70 21.13
C CYS A 43 6.13 -13.33 20.69
N LYS A 44 5.03 -12.60 20.88
CA LYS A 44 3.70 -13.01 20.39
C LYS A 44 3.67 -13.21 18.86
N ALA A 45 4.25 -12.27 18.10
CA ALA A 45 4.34 -12.38 16.64
C ALA A 45 5.10 -13.63 16.20
N LEU A 46 6.27 -13.89 16.81
CA LEU A 46 7.06 -15.10 16.54
C LEU A 46 6.28 -16.39 16.84
N LEU A 47 5.58 -16.44 17.97
CA LEU A 47 4.74 -17.60 18.33
C LEU A 47 3.58 -17.79 17.35
N MET A 48 2.94 -16.70 16.89
CA MET A 48 1.86 -16.76 15.88
C MET A 48 2.38 -17.23 14.52
N VAL A 49 3.56 -16.77 14.09
CA VAL A 49 4.21 -17.26 12.87
C VAL A 49 4.53 -18.76 12.98
N ALA A 50 5.10 -19.20 14.11
CA ALA A 50 5.38 -20.61 14.35
C ALA A 50 4.09 -21.46 14.37
N PHE A 51 3.00 -20.93 14.97
CA PHE A 51 1.69 -21.54 14.95
C PHE A 51 1.13 -21.71 13.53
N TYR A 52 1.18 -20.66 12.71
CA TYR A 52 0.69 -20.72 11.34
C TYR A 52 1.52 -21.69 10.50
N ILE A 53 2.85 -21.59 10.52
CA ILE A 53 3.73 -22.53 9.79
C ILE A 53 3.47 -23.98 10.24
N GLY A 54 3.33 -24.21 11.55
CA GLY A 54 3.02 -25.53 12.11
C GLY A 54 1.68 -26.10 11.66
N SER A 55 0.71 -25.26 11.27
CA SER A 55 -0.60 -25.68 10.77
C SER A 55 -0.56 -26.27 9.37
N PHE A 56 0.47 -25.95 8.58
CA PHE A 56 0.65 -26.49 7.22
C PHE A 56 1.62 -27.66 7.14
N LEU A 57 2.39 -27.92 8.20
CA LEU A 57 3.37 -29.01 8.22
C LEU A 57 2.71 -30.30 8.76
N SER A 58 2.67 -31.34 7.93
CA SER A 58 2.22 -32.67 8.35
C SER A 58 3.31 -33.38 9.16
N PHE A 59 3.24 -33.31 10.48
CA PHE A 59 4.15 -34.05 11.36
C PHE A 59 3.55 -35.41 11.72
N ASN A 60 4.12 -36.49 11.19
CA ASN A 60 3.79 -37.92 11.40
C ASN A 60 3.29 -38.27 12.83
N GLY A 61 2.02 -37.99 13.15
CA GLY A 61 1.40 -38.23 14.46
C GLY A 61 1.77 -37.25 15.59
N TRP A 62 2.72 -36.32 15.39
CA TRP A 62 3.21 -35.41 16.45
C TRP A 62 2.53 -34.03 16.45
N GLN A 63 1.66 -33.73 15.48
CA GLN A 63 1.02 -32.42 15.34
C GLN A 63 0.32 -31.95 16.62
N ASN A 64 -0.51 -32.80 17.24
CA ASN A 64 -1.22 -32.44 18.46
C ASN A 64 -0.26 -32.03 19.59
N ILE A 65 0.85 -32.75 19.76
CA ILE A 65 1.84 -32.48 20.82
C ILE A 65 2.55 -31.15 20.56
N ILE A 66 2.86 -30.85 19.31
CA ILE A 66 3.47 -29.58 18.89
C ILE A 66 2.52 -28.42 19.21
N PHE A 67 1.22 -28.53 18.87
CA PHE A 67 0.23 -27.48 19.15
C PHE A 67 -0.02 -27.28 20.64
N VAL A 68 -0.07 -28.35 21.44
CA VAL A 68 -0.13 -28.24 22.91
C VAL A 68 1.06 -27.42 23.44
N GLY A 69 2.27 -27.68 22.93
CA GLY A 69 3.47 -26.91 23.28
C GLY A 69 3.37 -25.43 22.91
N ILE A 70 2.94 -25.13 21.68
CA ILE A 70 2.75 -23.76 21.19
C ILE A 70 1.70 -23.01 22.02
N TYR A 71 0.56 -23.64 22.30
CA TYR A 71 -0.52 -23.03 23.07
C TYR A 71 -0.13 -22.77 24.52
N LEU A 72 0.67 -23.65 25.13
CA LEU A 72 1.22 -23.44 26.46
C LEU A 72 2.18 -22.26 26.49
N LEU A 73 3.09 -22.14 25.51
CA LEU A 73 3.99 -20.99 25.38
C LEU A 73 3.23 -19.68 25.16
N MET A 74 2.17 -19.70 24.33
CA MET A 74 1.29 -18.54 24.12
C MET A 74 0.56 -18.14 25.41
N ALA A 75 0.03 -19.09 26.19
CA ALA A 75 -0.61 -18.80 27.47
C ALA A 75 0.37 -18.15 28.47
N VAL A 76 1.64 -18.58 28.49
CA VAL A 76 2.68 -17.98 29.33
C VAL A 76 3.06 -16.58 28.86
N ASN A 77 3.23 -16.37 27.55
CA ASN A 77 3.56 -15.07 26.98
C ASN A 77 2.45 -14.04 27.20
N ASN A 78 1.19 -14.48 27.10
CA ASN A 78 0.01 -13.61 27.10
C ASN A 78 -0.62 -13.39 28.48
N ARG A 79 0.06 -13.75 29.58
CA ARG A 79 -0.46 -13.63 30.96
C ARG A 79 -1.04 -12.26 31.33
N LYS A 80 -0.54 -11.18 30.70
CA LYS A 80 -1.02 -9.81 30.95
C LYS A 80 -2.24 -9.43 30.11
N ASN A 81 -2.47 -10.08 28.97
CA ASN A 81 -3.58 -9.82 28.07
C ASN A 81 -4.69 -10.85 28.30
N LEU A 82 -5.77 -10.45 28.98
CA LEU A 82 -6.86 -11.36 29.34
C LEU A 82 -7.47 -12.09 28.12
N SER A 83 -7.71 -11.37 27.02
CA SER A 83 -8.29 -11.94 25.79
C SER A 83 -7.39 -13.03 25.18
N ASP A 84 -6.11 -12.73 25.02
CA ASP A 84 -5.12 -13.65 24.45
C ASP A 84 -4.89 -14.87 25.36
N LEU A 85 -4.91 -14.66 26.68
CA LEU A 85 -4.80 -15.74 27.65
C LEU A 85 -6.01 -16.69 27.57
N VAL A 86 -7.22 -16.14 27.49
CA VAL A 86 -8.46 -16.93 27.38
C VAL A 86 -8.45 -17.76 26.10
N LEU A 87 -8.12 -17.16 24.95
CA LEU A 87 -8.02 -17.90 23.67
C LEU A 87 -6.98 -19.02 23.76
N ALA A 88 -5.82 -18.77 24.35
CA ALA A 88 -4.78 -19.77 24.50
C ALA A 88 -5.19 -20.92 25.42
N ILE A 89 -5.88 -20.64 26.52
CA ILE A 89 -6.37 -21.67 27.44
C ILE A 89 -7.46 -22.52 26.77
N ILE A 90 -8.41 -21.90 26.06
CA ILE A 90 -9.47 -22.64 25.36
C ILE A 90 -8.87 -23.54 24.28
N ALA A 91 -7.96 -23.02 23.46
CA ALA A 91 -7.26 -23.81 22.43
C ALA A 91 -6.45 -24.96 23.05
N LEU A 92 -5.77 -24.71 24.18
CA LEU A 92 -5.03 -25.73 24.94
C LEU A 92 -5.96 -26.85 25.45
N ILE A 93 -7.11 -26.49 26.03
CA ILE A 93 -8.09 -27.46 26.53
C ILE A 93 -8.58 -28.35 25.39
N ILE A 94 -8.99 -27.75 24.26
CA ILE A 94 -9.49 -28.49 23.09
C ILE A 94 -8.40 -29.41 22.53
N SER A 95 -7.17 -28.93 22.44
CA SER A 95 -6.04 -29.73 21.95
C SER A 95 -5.69 -30.90 22.87
N ILE A 96 -5.85 -30.75 24.19
CA ILE A 96 -5.68 -31.84 25.16
C ILE A 96 -6.83 -32.83 25.02
N THR A 97 -8.07 -32.36 24.90
CA THR A 97 -9.24 -33.23 24.68
C THR A 97 -9.09 -34.04 23.39
N ASN A 98 -8.52 -33.47 22.33
CA ASN A 98 -8.23 -34.15 21.07
C ASN A 98 -7.31 -35.38 21.22
N LEU A 99 -6.51 -35.46 22.30
CA LEU A 99 -5.67 -36.63 22.57
C LEU A 99 -6.47 -37.84 23.11
N PHE A 100 -7.66 -37.59 23.66
CA PHE A 100 -8.48 -38.60 24.34
C PHE A 100 -9.75 -38.97 23.56
N VAL A 101 -10.06 -38.26 22.48
CA VAL A 101 -11.31 -38.38 21.73
C VAL A 101 -11.01 -38.63 20.25
N GLU A 102 -11.77 -39.51 19.60
CA GLU A 102 -11.58 -39.87 18.17
C GLU A 102 -12.05 -38.79 17.18
N TYR A 103 -12.66 -37.70 17.66
CA TYR A 103 -13.06 -36.56 16.82
C TYR A 103 -11.86 -35.67 16.51
N ASN A 104 -11.76 -35.17 15.27
CA ASN A 104 -10.73 -34.19 14.87
C ASN A 104 -11.06 -32.79 15.44
N LEU A 105 -10.75 -32.56 16.71
CA LEU A 105 -10.92 -31.28 17.40
C LEU A 105 -9.73 -30.33 17.18
N LEU A 106 -8.65 -30.79 16.54
CA LEU A 106 -7.46 -29.98 16.28
C LEU A 106 -7.80 -28.73 15.47
N GLY A 107 -8.62 -28.86 14.43
CA GLY A 107 -9.05 -27.74 13.59
C GLY A 107 -9.79 -26.66 14.38
N ILE A 108 -10.62 -27.04 15.36
CA ILE A 108 -11.33 -26.09 16.23
C ILE A 108 -10.34 -25.35 17.14
N SER A 109 -9.35 -26.04 17.70
CA SER A 109 -8.31 -25.39 18.50
C SER A 109 -7.50 -24.38 17.70
N GLN A 110 -7.21 -24.69 16.42
CA GLN A 110 -6.52 -23.80 15.51
C GLN A 110 -7.35 -22.56 15.21
N ILE A 111 -8.65 -22.71 14.89
CA ILE A 111 -9.57 -21.57 14.68
C ILE A 111 -9.53 -20.61 15.88
N ILE A 112 -9.68 -21.14 17.10
CA ILE A 112 -9.73 -20.33 18.31
C ILE A 112 -8.40 -19.61 18.56
N MET A 113 -7.26 -20.29 18.40
CA MET A 113 -5.96 -19.64 18.58
C MET A 113 -5.73 -18.53 17.56
N SER A 114 -6.16 -18.78 16.33
CA SER A 114 -5.96 -17.85 15.22
C SER A 114 -6.70 -16.51 15.49
N LEU A 115 -7.80 -16.49 16.27
CA LEU A 115 -8.51 -15.26 16.69
C LEU A 115 -7.61 -14.31 17.51
N GLY A 116 -6.51 -14.82 18.08
CA GLY A 116 -5.48 -14.01 18.73
C GLY A 116 -4.80 -13.01 17.78
N ILE A 117 -5.06 -13.08 16.47
CA ILE A 117 -4.63 -12.04 15.52
C ILE A 117 -5.38 -10.72 15.73
N LEU A 118 -6.63 -10.77 16.20
CA LEU A 118 -7.47 -9.58 16.36
C LEU A 118 -6.95 -8.64 17.45
N THR A 119 -6.16 -9.14 18.40
CA THR A 119 -5.60 -8.37 19.52
C THR A 119 -4.26 -7.72 19.19
N PHE A 120 -3.74 -7.87 17.96
CA PHE A 120 -2.58 -7.10 17.53
C PHE A 120 -2.92 -5.62 17.34
N PRO A 121 -1.96 -4.70 17.54
CA PRO A 121 -2.20 -3.27 17.39
C PRO A 121 -2.71 -2.87 15.99
N PHE A 122 -2.30 -3.59 14.94
CA PHE A 122 -2.77 -3.31 13.57
C PHE A 122 -4.26 -3.69 13.42
N SER A 123 -4.65 -4.91 13.79
CA SER A 123 -6.04 -5.36 13.73
C SER A 123 -6.97 -4.47 14.56
N GLN A 124 -6.49 -3.95 15.69
CA GLN A 124 -7.25 -3.03 16.52
C GLN A 124 -7.49 -1.68 15.83
N ARG A 125 -6.53 -1.17 15.05
CA ARG A 125 -6.73 0.03 14.21
C ARG A 125 -7.76 -0.25 13.12
N MET A 126 -7.63 -1.35 12.41
CA MET A 126 -8.63 -1.74 11.39
C MET A 126 -10.03 -1.86 11.98
N ILE A 127 -10.18 -2.48 13.16
CA ILE A 127 -11.48 -2.56 13.84
C ILE A 127 -12.03 -1.16 14.18
N GLN A 128 -11.17 -0.20 14.53
CA GLN A 128 -11.58 1.19 14.76
C GLN A 128 -12.03 1.85 13.46
N GLU A 129 -11.27 1.71 12.38
CA GLU A 129 -11.62 2.23 11.04
C GLU A 129 -12.94 1.64 10.53
N ILE A 130 -13.13 0.32 10.62
CA ILE A 130 -14.39 -0.35 10.27
C ILE A 130 -15.55 0.19 11.10
N LYS A 131 -15.35 0.40 12.41
CA LYS A 131 -16.41 0.95 13.26
C LYS A 131 -16.80 2.36 12.85
N LEU A 132 -15.84 3.21 12.49
CA LEU A 132 -16.10 4.56 12.00
C LEU A 132 -16.91 4.52 10.71
N VAL A 133 -16.44 3.74 9.72
CA VAL A 133 -17.12 3.61 8.42
C VAL A 133 -18.51 3.00 8.59
N TRP A 134 -18.67 2.00 9.46
CA TRP A 134 -19.95 1.32 9.70
C TRP A 134 -21.08 2.30 10.07
N PHE A 135 -20.80 3.31 10.89
CA PHE A 135 -21.83 4.27 11.29
C PHE A 135 -22.37 5.11 10.11
N GLU A 136 -21.51 5.40 9.13
CA GLU A 136 -21.86 6.14 7.92
C GLU A 136 -22.57 5.25 6.89
N ILE A 137 -22.11 4.00 6.70
CA ILE A 137 -22.64 3.11 5.65
C ILE A 137 -23.84 2.26 6.09
N LYS A 138 -24.18 2.17 7.39
CA LYS A 138 -25.24 1.26 7.90
C LYS A 138 -26.58 1.42 7.19
N ASN A 139 -26.99 2.66 6.89
CA ASN A 139 -28.29 2.93 6.26
C ASN A 139 -28.28 2.45 4.80
N LEU A 140 -27.17 2.68 4.10
CA LEU A 140 -26.95 2.18 2.74
C LEU A 140 -26.94 0.65 2.73
N ALA A 141 -26.23 0.02 3.68
CA ALA A 141 -26.17 -1.43 3.81
C ALA A 141 -27.56 -2.05 4.08
N ILE A 142 -28.41 -1.41 4.88
CA ILE A 142 -29.80 -1.85 5.10
C ILE A 142 -30.59 -1.82 3.79
N THR A 143 -30.46 -0.77 2.98
CA THR A 143 -31.15 -0.68 1.68
C THR A 143 -30.64 -1.70 0.67
N MET A 144 -29.33 -1.95 0.64
CA MET A 144 -28.74 -3.02 -0.18
C MET A 144 -29.27 -4.39 0.24
N PHE A 145 -29.28 -4.67 1.54
CA PHE A 145 -29.81 -5.92 2.08
C PHE A 145 -31.30 -6.10 1.76
N PHE A 146 -32.09 -5.03 1.81
CA PHE A 146 -33.50 -5.07 1.42
C PHE A 146 -33.68 -5.45 -0.06
N VAL A 147 -32.93 -4.83 -0.98
CA VAL A 147 -32.99 -5.16 -2.41
C VAL A 147 -32.53 -6.60 -2.66
N LEU A 148 -31.46 -7.04 -1.98
CA LEU A 148 -31.00 -8.43 -2.00
C LEU A 148 -32.12 -9.40 -1.60
N CYS A 149 -32.77 -9.16 -0.45
CA CYS A 149 -33.88 -10.01 0.01
C CYS A 149 -35.07 -9.99 -0.94
N LEU A 150 -35.39 -8.84 -1.53
CA LEU A 150 -36.48 -8.70 -2.49
C LEU A 150 -36.23 -9.54 -3.74
N CYS A 151 -35.03 -9.43 -4.33
CA CYS A 151 -34.63 -10.22 -5.49
C CYS A 151 -34.61 -11.72 -5.15
N ALA A 152 -33.99 -12.08 -4.02
CA ALA A 152 -33.90 -13.47 -3.58
C ALA A 152 -35.28 -14.10 -3.33
N TYR A 153 -36.20 -13.37 -2.67
CA TYR A 153 -37.57 -13.84 -2.47
C TYR A 153 -38.31 -14.02 -3.80
N SER A 154 -38.15 -13.05 -4.72
CA SER A 154 -38.83 -13.07 -6.02
C SER A 154 -38.39 -14.26 -6.89
N THR A 155 -37.09 -14.55 -6.95
CA THR A 155 -36.59 -15.70 -7.73
C THR A 155 -36.92 -17.03 -7.07
N THR A 156 -36.83 -17.12 -5.73
CA THR A 156 -37.22 -18.35 -5.00
C THR A 156 -38.69 -18.68 -5.25
N ALA A 157 -39.57 -17.68 -5.19
CA ALA A 157 -41.00 -17.89 -5.40
C ALA A 157 -41.35 -18.21 -6.86
N TYR A 158 -40.56 -17.72 -7.83
CA TYR A 158 -40.81 -17.92 -9.25
C TYR A 158 -40.27 -19.26 -9.77
N TYR A 159 -39.10 -19.71 -9.32
CA TYR A 159 -38.44 -20.94 -9.77
C TYR A 159 -38.60 -22.13 -8.81
N ASP A 160 -39.55 -22.09 -7.85
CA ASP A 160 -39.74 -23.14 -6.84
C ASP A 160 -39.98 -24.54 -7.47
N ASP A 161 -40.66 -24.57 -8.61
CA ASP A 161 -41.03 -25.79 -9.33
C ASP A 161 -39.94 -26.27 -10.33
N ASP A 162 -38.93 -25.48 -10.63
CA ASP A 162 -37.91 -25.79 -11.65
C ASP A 162 -36.76 -26.62 -11.04
N GLU A 163 -36.55 -27.85 -11.53
CA GLU A 163 -35.50 -28.74 -10.97
C GLU A 163 -34.08 -28.33 -11.35
N GLU A 164 -33.87 -27.72 -12.52
CA GLU A 164 -32.53 -27.30 -12.96
C GLU A 164 -32.09 -26.06 -12.17
N LEU A 165 -33.03 -25.13 -11.94
CA LEU A 165 -32.74 -23.86 -11.24
C LEU A 165 -32.74 -23.96 -9.72
N LYS A 166 -33.07 -25.12 -9.15
CA LYS A 166 -32.98 -25.36 -7.69
C LYS A 166 -31.56 -25.19 -7.14
N ILE A 167 -30.53 -25.37 -7.97
CA ILE A 167 -29.13 -25.16 -7.57
C ILE A 167 -28.91 -23.71 -7.13
N PHE A 168 -29.50 -22.75 -7.85
CA PHE A 168 -29.37 -21.32 -7.57
C PHE A 168 -30.52 -20.79 -6.71
N TYR A 169 -31.76 -21.14 -7.03
CA TYR A 169 -32.95 -20.47 -6.48
C TYR A 169 -33.85 -21.38 -5.64
N GLY A 170 -33.47 -22.64 -5.42
CA GLY A 170 -34.34 -23.64 -4.79
C GLY A 170 -34.69 -23.40 -3.32
N THR A 171 -33.97 -22.51 -2.64
CA THR A 171 -34.35 -22.04 -1.30
C THR A 171 -34.04 -20.56 -1.18
N PHE A 172 -34.71 -19.87 -0.26
CA PHE A 172 -34.40 -18.46 0.01
C PHE A 172 -32.92 -18.23 0.33
N GLY A 173 -32.30 -19.13 1.10
CA GLY A 173 -30.88 -19.07 1.42
C GLY A 173 -29.98 -19.21 0.18
N ARG A 174 -30.33 -20.13 -0.73
CA ARG A 174 -29.61 -20.29 -2.00
C ARG A 174 -29.76 -19.07 -2.90
N SER A 175 -30.97 -18.53 -3.04
CA SER A 175 -31.20 -17.30 -3.80
C SER A 175 -30.40 -16.12 -3.25
N VAL A 176 -30.36 -15.95 -1.92
CA VAL A 176 -29.52 -14.92 -1.28
C VAL A 176 -28.06 -15.10 -1.67
N LEU A 177 -27.55 -16.33 -1.66
CA LEU A 177 -26.16 -16.63 -2.05
C LEU A 177 -25.89 -16.33 -3.52
N THR A 178 -26.78 -16.75 -4.42
CA THR A 178 -26.66 -16.44 -5.85
C THR A 178 -26.60 -14.95 -6.10
N PHE A 179 -27.40 -14.14 -5.39
CA PHE A 179 -27.33 -12.69 -5.53
C PHE A 179 -26.09 -12.06 -4.84
N VAL A 180 -25.56 -12.67 -3.78
CA VAL A 180 -24.26 -12.28 -3.20
C VAL A 180 -23.11 -12.61 -4.17
N GLN A 181 -23.18 -13.72 -4.90
CA GLN A 181 -22.23 -14.08 -5.96
C GLN A 181 -22.35 -13.11 -7.15
N ALA A 182 -23.57 -12.79 -7.58
CA ALA A 182 -23.80 -11.80 -8.63
C ALA A 182 -23.36 -10.38 -8.25
N LEU A 183 -23.35 -10.03 -6.95
CA LEU A 183 -22.84 -8.74 -6.46
C LEU A 183 -21.35 -8.56 -6.80
N SER A 184 -20.56 -9.63 -6.76
CA SER A 184 -19.16 -9.62 -7.13
C SER A 184 -18.90 -9.84 -8.63
N LEU A 185 -19.96 -9.96 -9.43
CA LEU A 185 -19.89 -10.35 -10.85
C LEU A 185 -19.23 -11.72 -11.08
N ASP A 186 -19.30 -12.60 -10.09
CA ASP A 186 -18.83 -13.98 -10.22
C ASP A 186 -19.95 -14.85 -10.81
N ASP A 187 -19.66 -15.63 -11.85
CA ASP A 187 -20.58 -16.50 -12.63
C ASP A 187 -21.96 -15.95 -13.03
N TRP A 188 -22.22 -14.65 -12.87
CA TRP A 188 -23.55 -14.07 -13.11
C TRP A 188 -24.05 -14.34 -14.54
N ALA A 189 -23.15 -14.36 -15.53
CA ALA A 189 -23.51 -14.62 -16.92
C ALA A 189 -23.91 -16.09 -17.15
N GLN A 190 -23.35 -17.03 -16.40
CA GLN A 190 -23.75 -18.43 -16.43
C GLN A 190 -25.11 -18.60 -15.75
N ILE A 191 -25.28 -18.05 -14.55
CA ILE A 191 -26.56 -18.06 -13.80
C ILE A 191 -27.69 -17.49 -14.67
N GLY A 192 -27.44 -16.37 -15.34
CA GLY A 192 -28.41 -15.78 -16.27
C GLY A 192 -28.73 -16.71 -17.44
N ARG A 193 -27.71 -17.30 -18.08
CA ARG A 193 -27.91 -18.22 -19.21
C ARG A 193 -28.64 -19.50 -18.83
N GLU A 194 -28.39 -20.04 -17.64
CA GLU A 194 -29.08 -21.23 -17.15
C GLU A 194 -30.55 -20.95 -16.79
N SER A 195 -30.88 -19.71 -16.41
CA SER A 195 -32.28 -19.30 -16.21
C SER A 195 -33.11 -19.27 -17.51
N ASP A 196 -32.46 -18.97 -18.63
CA ASP A 196 -33.00 -18.93 -20.00
C ASP A 196 -34.40 -18.27 -20.16
N ASP A 197 -34.71 -17.26 -19.36
CA ASP A 197 -36.00 -16.57 -19.40
C ASP A 197 -35.92 -15.04 -19.17
N LEU A 198 -36.95 -14.33 -19.62
CA LEU A 198 -36.98 -12.87 -19.56
C LEU A 198 -36.95 -12.35 -18.12
N PHE A 199 -37.60 -13.05 -17.20
CA PHE A 199 -37.67 -12.65 -15.79
C PHE A 199 -36.31 -12.76 -15.11
N GLY A 200 -35.60 -13.88 -15.29
CA GLY A 200 -34.25 -14.09 -14.76
C GLY A 200 -33.26 -13.06 -15.29
N TYR A 201 -33.24 -12.83 -16.61
CA TYR A 201 -32.41 -11.79 -17.22
C TYR A 201 -32.73 -10.40 -16.65
N PHE A 202 -34.00 -10.04 -16.55
CA PHE A 202 -34.41 -8.72 -16.08
C PHE A 202 -34.01 -8.49 -14.62
N ILE A 203 -34.33 -9.44 -13.72
CA ILE A 203 -33.98 -9.33 -12.30
C ILE A 203 -32.47 -9.30 -12.10
N LEU A 204 -31.71 -10.14 -12.80
CA LEU A 204 -30.28 -10.18 -12.63
C LEU A 204 -29.62 -8.88 -13.13
N CYS A 205 -30.00 -8.40 -14.32
CA CYS A 205 -29.48 -7.16 -14.88
C CYS A 205 -29.84 -5.93 -14.02
N ILE A 206 -31.08 -5.82 -13.54
CA ILE A 206 -31.49 -4.68 -12.70
C ILE A 206 -30.81 -4.74 -11.33
N TYR A 207 -30.65 -5.94 -10.76
CA TYR A 207 -29.93 -6.14 -9.51
C TYR A 207 -28.47 -5.70 -9.65
N ILE A 208 -27.77 -6.19 -10.68
CA ILE A 208 -26.38 -5.82 -10.95
C ILE A 208 -26.26 -4.31 -11.13
N LEU A 209 -27.10 -3.70 -11.98
CA LEU A 209 -27.08 -2.25 -12.18
C LEU A 209 -27.27 -1.48 -10.86
N LEU A 210 -28.26 -1.85 -10.05
CA LEU A 210 -28.49 -1.20 -8.77
C LEU A 210 -27.31 -1.37 -7.82
N MET A 211 -26.81 -2.59 -7.69
CA MET A 211 -25.78 -2.92 -6.70
C MET A 211 -24.38 -2.43 -7.07
N THR A 212 -23.93 -2.72 -8.29
CA THR A 212 -22.55 -2.45 -8.69
C THR A 212 -22.37 -1.03 -9.19
N TYR A 213 -23.37 -0.44 -9.87
CA TYR A 213 -23.25 0.91 -10.40
C TYR A 213 -23.76 1.98 -9.43
N PHE A 214 -24.86 1.77 -8.71
CA PHE A 214 -25.37 2.79 -7.79
C PHE A 214 -24.82 2.61 -6.37
N TYR A 215 -25.12 1.48 -5.73
CA TYR A 215 -24.78 1.29 -4.32
C TYR A 215 -23.27 1.26 -4.06
N LEU A 216 -22.49 0.51 -4.86
CA LEU A 216 -21.05 0.43 -4.69
C LEU A 216 -20.37 1.79 -4.89
N ASN A 217 -20.80 2.58 -5.89
CA ASN A 217 -20.25 3.90 -6.14
C ASN A 217 -20.57 4.90 -5.01
N ILE A 218 -21.80 4.87 -4.48
CA ILE A 218 -22.17 5.69 -3.31
C ILE A 218 -21.35 5.28 -2.09
N MET A 219 -21.23 3.97 -1.84
CA MET A 219 -20.43 3.43 -0.74
C MET A 219 -18.97 3.87 -0.83
N MET A 220 -18.38 3.78 -2.03
CA MET A 220 -17.00 4.19 -2.27
C MET A 220 -16.81 5.70 -2.05
N GLY A 221 -17.77 6.53 -2.47
CA GLY A 221 -17.75 7.96 -2.20
C GLY A 221 -17.74 8.30 -0.70
N ILE A 222 -18.66 7.70 0.07
CA ILE A 222 -18.75 7.88 1.53
C ILE A 222 -17.45 7.41 2.21
N LEU A 223 -16.93 6.26 1.77
CA LEU A 223 -15.74 5.65 2.36
C LEU A 223 -14.50 6.51 2.11
N ILE A 224 -14.31 7.03 0.88
CA ILE A 224 -13.21 7.96 0.58
C ILE A 224 -13.32 9.21 1.45
N GLU A 225 -14.49 9.84 1.52
CA GLU A 225 -14.68 11.08 2.27
C GLU A 225 -14.38 10.90 3.77
N THR A 226 -14.86 9.80 4.35
CA THR A 226 -14.65 9.47 5.76
C THR A 226 -13.16 9.24 6.08
N LEU A 227 -12.47 8.45 5.25
CA LEU A 227 -11.06 8.11 5.47
C LEU A 227 -10.10 9.27 5.13
N GLN A 228 -10.47 10.14 4.19
CA GLN A 228 -9.71 11.36 3.88
C GLN A 228 -9.74 12.37 5.02
N PHE A 229 -10.87 12.50 5.72
CA PHE A 229 -11.02 13.43 6.83
C PHE A 229 -10.09 13.11 7.99
N GLU A 230 -9.90 11.82 8.31
CA GLU A 230 -9.00 11.38 9.38
C GLU A 230 -7.52 11.69 9.07
N LYS A 231 -7.10 11.50 7.81
CA LYS A 231 -5.69 11.72 7.42
C LYS A 231 -5.31 13.20 7.38
N LYS A 232 -6.21 14.08 6.95
CA LYS A 232 -5.98 15.54 6.94
C LYS A 232 -5.67 16.12 8.31
N GLY A 233 -6.06 15.46 9.41
CA GLY A 233 -5.76 15.91 10.77
C GLY A 233 -4.28 15.87 11.18
N ASN A 234 -3.41 15.19 10.41
CA ASN A 234 -2.02 14.93 10.80
C ASN A 234 -0.93 15.60 9.91
N HIS A 235 -1.30 16.36 8.87
CA HIS A 235 -0.35 16.91 7.89
C HIS A 235 0.06 18.39 8.13
N LEU A 236 0.08 18.87 9.37
CA LEU A 236 0.37 20.29 9.64
C LEU A 236 1.88 20.64 9.72
N ASP A 237 2.80 19.66 9.63
CA ASP A 237 4.25 19.90 9.71
C ASP A 237 5.00 19.13 8.61
N ASP A 238 4.99 19.63 7.37
CA ASP A 238 5.47 18.86 6.21
C ASP A 238 7.00 19.01 5.92
N PRO A 239 7.78 17.92 5.84
CA PRO A 239 9.20 17.88 5.40
C PRO A 239 9.40 18.21 3.91
N PHE A 240 8.32 18.34 3.15
CA PHE A 240 8.27 18.47 1.69
C PHE A 240 8.98 19.70 1.13
N ASN A 241 9.14 20.76 1.93
CA ASN A 241 9.83 21.99 1.51
C ASN A 241 11.32 21.76 1.17
N TYR A 242 11.94 20.69 1.69
CA TYR A 242 13.35 20.37 1.43
C TYR A 242 13.57 19.64 0.10
N GLU A 243 12.67 18.74 -0.30
CA GLU A 243 12.76 18.01 -1.59
C GLU A 243 12.37 18.89 -2.78
N LEU A 244 11.41 19.81 -2.59
CA LEU A 244 11.02 20.82 -3.58
C LEU A 244 12.20 21.70 -4.01
N HIS A 245 13.02 22.11 -3.03
CA HIS A 245 14.19 22.95 -3.27
C HIS A 245 15.32 22.19 -3.99
N GLN A 246 15.47 20.88 -3.73
CA GLN A 246 16.43 20.03 -4.45
C GLN A 246 16.06 19.87 -5.93
N GLN A 247 14.78 19.72 -6.26
CA GLN A 247 14.31 19.57 -7.65
C GLN A 247 14.47 20.85 -8.47
N GLN A 248 14.21 22.03 -7.88
CA GLN A 248 14.47 23.32 -8.52
C GLN A 248 15.96 23.52 -8.83
N ILE A 249 16.85 23.24 -7.86
CA ILE A 249 18.31 23.29 -8.05
C ILE A 249 18.77 22.33 -9.16
N LEU A 250 18.19 21.14 -9.22
CA LEU A 250 18.49 20.16 -10.26
C LEU A 250 18.09 20.67 -11.66
N SER A 251 16.95 21.34 -11.79
CA SER A 251 16.44 21.86 -13.06
C SER A 251 17.28 23.00 -13.64
N GLU A 252 17.88 23.84 -12.79
CA GLU A 252 18.83 24.88 -13.22
C GLU A 252 20.19 24.29 -13.60
N LEU A 253 20.69 23.29 -12.83
CA LEU A 253 21.93 22.58 -13.14
C LEU A 253 21.87 21.78 -14.46
N VAL A 254 20.68 21.35 -14.88
CA VAL A 254 20.48 20.64 -16.17
C VAL A 254 20.60 21.58 -17.37
N LYS A 255 20.32 22.89 -17.22
CA LYS A 255 20.40 23.87 -18.32
C LYS A 255 21.83 24.18 -18.75
N GLU A 256 22.82 24.05 -17.87
CA GLU A 256 24.24 24.32 -18.15
C GLU A 256 25.05 23.06 -18.52
N GLN A 257 24.40 22.00 -19.01
CA GLN A 257 25.09 20.74 -19.29
C GLN A 257 25.84 20.70 -20.63
N ASN A 258 27.03 20.08 -20.60
CA ASN A 258 27.77 19.69 -21.80
C ASN A 258 27.05 18.55 -22.56
N LEU A 259 27.30 18.41 -23.86
CA LEU A 259 26.66 17.40 -24.72
C LEU A 259 26.76 15.98 -24.15
N PHE A 260 27.90 15.63 -23.55
CA PHE A 260 28.13 14.32 -22.93
C PHE A 260 27.21 14.07 -21.71
N ASP A 261 26.99 15.10 -20.87
CA ASP A 261 26.10 15.00 -19.71
C ASP A 261 24.64 14.85 -20.16
N LYS A 262 24.27 15.52 -21.27
CA LYS A 262 22.95 15.39 -21.89
C LYS A 262 22.67 13.98 -22.43
N CYS A 263 23.68 13.25 -22.89
CA CYS A 263 23.54 11.86 -23.35
C CYS A 263 23.52 10.84 -22.21
N ILE A 264 24.18 11.13 -21.08
CA ILE A 264 24.31 10.19 -19.97
C ILE A 264 23.19 10.31 -18.95
N ILE A 265 22.75 11.51 -18.57
CA ILE A 265 21.66 11.70 -17.58
C ILE A 265 20.65 12.76 -18.03
N GLY A 266 21.00 13.64 -18.98
CA GLY A 266 20.10 14.70 -19.44
C GLY A 266 19.11 14.27 -20.53
N ASN A 267 18.58 15.25 -21.27
CA ASN A 267 17.40 15.04 -22.14
C ASN A 267 17.58 14.02 -23.28
N TYR A 268 18.81 13.72 -23.72
CA TYR A 268 19.04 12.71 -24.76
C TYR A 268 19.12 11.29 -24.21
N TYR A 269 19.40 11.14 -22.92
CA TYR A 269 19.49 9.85 -22.26
C TYR A 269 18.20 9.05 -22.41
N GLU A 270 17.03 9.69 -22.22
CA GLU A 270 15.73 9.05 -22.38
C GLU A 270 15.56 8.44 -23.78
N TYR A 271 15.88 9.21 -24.83
CA TYR A 271 15.78 8.72 -26.20
C TYR A 271 16.77 7.59 -26.50
N ILE A 272 17.99 7.67 -25.96
CA ILE A 272 19.03 6.65 -26.16
C ILE A 272 18.62 5.35 -25.48
N VAL A 273 18.24 5.39 -24.20
CA VAL A 273 17.79 4.21 -23.45
C VAL A 273 16.52 3.64 -24.06
N PHE A 274 15.55 4.50 -24.42
CA PHE A 274 14.32 4.03 -25.05
C PHE A 274 14.61 3.30 -26.37
N LEU A 275 15.43 3.87 -27.26
CA LEU A 275 15.69 3.28 -28.57
C LEU A 275 16.49 1.98 -28.46
N ILE A 276 17.47 1.92 -27.56
CA ILE A 276 18.30 0.73 -27.36
C ILE A 276 17.51 -0.37 -26.62
N SER A 277 16.86 -0.05 -25.51
CA SER A 277 16.11 -1.04 -24.72
C SER A 277 14.86 -1.51 -25.44
N PHE A 278 14.04 -0.61 -26.00
CA PHE A 278 12.85 -1.02 -26.75
C PHE A 278 13.22 -1.81 -28.01
N GLY A 279 14.31 -1.43 -28.69
CA GLY A 279 14.85 -2.18 -29.83
C GLY A 279 15.27 -3.60 -29.44
N GLY A 280 16.02 -3.75 -28.35
CA GLY A 280 16.45 -5.07 -27.85
C GLY A 280 15.27 -5.96 -27.45
N ILE A 281 14.31 -5.41 -26.70
CA ILE A 281 13.10 -6.13 -26.26
C ILE A 281 12.26 -6.57 -27.45
N PHE A 282 12.05 -5.68 -28.40
CA PHE A 282 11.25 -5.97 -29.58
C PHE A 282 11.87 -7.08 -30.43
N ILE A 283 13.20 -7.10 -30.54
CA ILE A 283 13.94 -8.15 -31.24
C ILE A 283 13.85 -9.47 -30.49
N SER A 284 14.08 -9.49 -29.16
CA SER A 284 13.96 -10.73 -28.36
C SER A 284 12.54 -11.31 -28.42
N ILE A 285 11.51 -10.46 -28.33
CA ILE A 285 10.11 -10.91 -28.50
C ILE A 285 9.90 -11.49 -29.90
N LEU A 286 10.34 -10.81 -30.96
CA LEU A 286 10.19 -11.30 -32.34
C LEU A 286 10.90 -12.63 -32.57
N GLU A 287 12.13 -12.78 -32.09
CA GLU A 287 12.94 -13.99 -32.29
C GLU A 287 12.43 -15.17 -31.45
N HIS A 288 11.90 -14.90 -30.24
CA HIS A 288 11.25 -15.92 -29.40
C HIS A 288 10.00 -16.52 -30.07
N PHE A 289 9.21 -15.70 -30.78
CA PHE A 289 8.01 -16.17 -31.49
C PHE A 289 8.31 -16.86 -32.83
N ASP A 290 9.42 -16.53 -33.50
CA ASP A 290 9.72 -17.03 -34.85
C ASP A 290 10.77 -18.16 -34.87
N HIS A 291 11.13 -18.71 -33.70
CA HIS A 291 12.22 -19.69 -33.55
C HIS A 291 13.52 -19.23 -34.23
N GLY A 292 13.86 -17.95 -34.03
CA GLY A 292 15.06 -17.33 -34.58
C GLY A 292 16.36 -17.99 -34.11
N ASP A 293 17.45 -17.73 -34.83
CA ASP A 293 18.79 -18.17 -34.43
C ASP A 293 19.22 -17.44 -33.16
N SER A 294 19.24 -18.14 -32.03
CA SER A 294 19.56 -17.61 -30.69
C SER A 294 20.93 -16.93 -30.58
N THR A 295 21.77 -17.05 -31.61
CA THR A 295 23.07 -16.38 -31.66
C THR A 295 22.96 -14.88 -31.97
N ILE A 296 21.99 -14.44 -32.76
CA ILE A 296 21.79 -13.02 -33.08
C ILE A 296 21.22 -12.28 -31.87
N GLU A 297 20.20 -12.86 -31.23
CA GLU A 297 19.61 -12.42 -29.96
C GLU A 297 20.70 -12.15 -28.91
N LEU A 298 21.53 -13.18 -28.65
CA LEU A 298 22.61 -13.12 -27.67
C LEU A 298 23.62 -11.99 -27.97
N ILE A 299 23.98 -11.79 -29.24
CA ILE A 299 24.93 -10.74 -29.62
C ILE A 299 24.35 -9.35 -29.35
N ILE A 300 23.08 -9.14 -29.71
CA ILE A 300 22.41 -7.84 -29.54
C ILE A 300 22.24 -7.52 -28.06
N GLU A 301 21.77 -8.49 -27.26
CA GLU A 301 21.62 -8.32 -25.81
C GLU A 301 22.96 -8.05 -25.13
N LEU A 302 24.01 -8.79 -25.51
CA LEU A 302 25.35 -8.59 -24.93
C LEU A 302 25.90 -7.20 -25.23
N ILE A 303 25.65 -6.68 -26.44
CA ILE A 303 26.06 -5.33 -26.82
C ILE A 303 25.28 -4.29 -26.00
N ASP A 304 23.97 -4.42 -25.89
CA ASP A 304 23.13 -3.49 -25.13
C ASP A 304 23.50 -3.49 -23.64
N ASP A 305 23.53 -4.66 -23.01
CA ASP A 305 23.90 -4.80 -21.59
C ASP A 305 25.33 -4.36 -21.32
N GLY A 306 26.25 -4.59 -22.27
CA GLY A 306 27.62 -4.11 -22.20
C GLY A 306 27.69 -2.59 -22.22
N LEU A 307 26.98 -1.94 -23.16
CA LEU A 307 26.91 -0.48 -23.25
C LEU A 307 26.29 0.13 -22.00
N TYR A 308 25.22 -0.47 -21.48
CA TYR A 308 24.56 0.02 -20.27
C TYR A 308 25.42 -0.21 -19.01
N THR A 309 26.17 -1.31 -18.96
CA THR A 309 27.15 -1.55 -17.89
C THR A 309 28.26 -0.49 -17.91
N ILE A 310 28.73 -0.08 -19.09
CA ILE A 310 29.68 1.04 -19.22
C ILE A 310 29.05 2.34 -18.71
N HIS A 311 27.79 2.61 -19.04
CA HIS A 311 27.06 3.75 -18.51
C HIS A 311 27.02 3.74 -16.97
N PHE A 312 26.70 2.61 -16.34
CA PHE A 312 26.74 2.44 -14.88
C PHE A 312 28.14 2.71 -14.29
N ILE A 313 29.20 2.21 -14.94
CA ILE A 313 30.59 2.47 -14.51
C ILE A 313 30.90 3.98 -14.58
N ILE A 314 30.41 4.68 -15.60
CA ILE A 314 30.59 6.14 -15.71
C ILE A 314 29.86 6.85 -14.57
N LEU A 315 28.63 6.45 -14.22
CA LEU A 315 27.89 6.99 -13.07
C LEU A 315 28.68 6.81 -11.76
N MET A 316 29.35 5.67 -11.61
CA MET A 316 30.15 5.34 -10.42
C MET A 316 31.47 6.12 -10.32
N ILE A 317 32.09 6.50 -11.44
CA ILE A 317 33.43 7.11 -11.43
C ILE A 317 33.37 8.63 -11.58
N LYS A 318 32.46 9.14 -12.41
CA LYS A 318 32.42 10.56 -12.74
C LYS A 318 31.93 11.39 -11.55
N LYS A 319 32.62 12.49 -11.27
CA LYS A 319 32.26 13.47 -10.24
C LYS A 319 31.51 14.63 -10.87
N GLY A 320 30.53 15.17 -10.15
CA GLY A 320 29.73 16.30 -10.58
C GLY A 320 28.39 16.32 -9.86
N PRO A 321 27.75 17.49 -9.71
CA PRO A 321 26.58 17.66 -8.86
C PRO A 321 25.44 16.71 -9.24
N ILE A 322 25.19 16.54 -10.54
CA ILE A 322 24.14 15.63 -11.06
C ILE A 322 24.50 14.15 -10.80
N TYR A 323 25.75 13.77 -11.02
CA TYR A 323 26.22 12.41 -10.78
C TYR A 323 26.21 12.05 -9.29
N ASP A 324 26.53 13.00 -8.42
CA ASP A 324 26.54 12.81 -6.98
C ASP A 324 25.11 12.74 -6.40
N LEU A 325 24.17 13.48 -6.98
CA LEU A 325 22.74 13.36 -6.67
C LEU A 325 22.19 12.00 -7.08
N GLU A 326 22.52 11.53 -8.30
CA GLU A 326 22.14 10.20 -8.77
C GLU A 326 22.70 9.10 -7.86
N ARG A 327 23.98 9.19 -7.51
CA ARG A 327 24.68 8.24 -6.64
C ARG A 327 24.12 8.19 -5.22
N LYS A 328 23.58 9.31 -4.73
CA LYS A 328 22.95 9.39 -3.40
C LYS A 328 21.62 8.64 -3.36
N ASN A 329 20.91 8.53 -4.50
CA ASN A 329 19.68 7.75 -4.61
C ASN A 329 20.01 6.24 -4.71
N LYS A 330 19.96 5.55 -3.57
CA LYS A 330 20.27 4.12 -3.47
C LYS A 330 19.38 3.24 -4.35
N THR A 331 18.10 3.56 -4.44
CA THR A 331 17.12 2.81 -5.23
C THR A 331 17.47 2.86 -6.72
N MET A 332 17.90 4.02 -7.20
CA MET A 332 18.29 4.20 -8.60
C MET A 332 19.62 3.55 -8.92
N MET A 333 20.60 3.65 -8.02
CA MET A 333 21.85 2.92 -8.17
C MET A 333 21.64 1.40 -8.18
N LEU A 334 20.66 0.89 -7.42
CA LEU A 334 20.27 -0.52 -7.45
C LEU A 334 19.65 -0.90 -8.81
N LEU A 335 18.73 -0.09 -9.35
CA LEU A 335 18.15 -0.34 -10.67
C LEU A 335 19.21 -0.31 -11.78
N HIS A 336 20.12 0.67 -11.79
CA HIS A 336 21.22 0.72 -12.76
C HIS A 336 22.15 -0.49 -12.67
N PHE A 337 22.38 -1.00 -11.45
CA PHE A 337 23.18 -2.21 -11.25
C PHE A 337 22.47 -3.47 -11.78
N ILE A 338 21.17 -3.61 -11.51
CA ILE A 338 20.38 -4.76 -11.98
C ILE A 338 20.28 -4.74 -13.51
N ALA A 339 19.94 -3.59 -14.07
CA ALA A 339 19.65 -3.41 -15.48
C ALA A 339 20.91 -3.42 -16.38
N GLY A 340 22.12 -3.26 -15.81
CA GLY A 340 23.38 -3.32 -16.54
C GLY A 340 24.23 -4.51 -16.11
N PRO A 341 25.10 -4.35 -15.09
CA PRO A 341 26.04 -5.40 -14.68
C PRO A 341 25.41 -6.76 -14.41
N LEU A 342 24.27 -6.81 -13.69
CA LEU A 342 23.62 -8.08 -13.37
C LEU A 342 22.96 -8.68 -14.60
N SER A 343 22.26 -7.87 -15.40
CA SER A 343 21.72 -8.27 -16.71
C SER A 343 22.79 -8.91 -17.57
N LEU A 344 23.93 -8.23 -17.75
CA LEU A 344 25.06 -8.72 -18.55
C LEU A 344 25.57 -10.09 -18.08
N ILE A 345 25.74 -10.27 -16.76
CA ILE A 345 26.16 -11.55 -16.19
C ILE A 345 25.10 -12.63 -16.45
N CYS A 346 23.82 -12.28 -16.27
CA CYS A 346 22.70 -13.19 -16.53
C CYS A 346 22.62 -13.57 -18.01
N SER A 347 22.82 -12.64 -18.96
CA SER A 347 22.77 -12.91 -20.40
C SER A 347 23.82 -13.95 -20.85
N PHE A 348 24.95 -14.07 -20.14
CA PHE A 348 25.93 -15.14 -20.38
C PHE A 348 25.51 -16.53 -19.85
N ILE A 349 24.62 -16.59 -18.85
CA ILE A 349 24.23 -17.85 -18.17
C ILE A 349 22.83 -18.30 -18.61
N PHE A 350 21.87 -17.38 -18.55
CA PHE A 350 20.45 -17.54 -18.87
C PHE A 350 19.97 -16.29 -19.62
N LEU A 351 19.99 -16.34 -20.96
CA LEU A 351 19.59 -15.24 -21.85
C LEU A 351 18.23 -14.64 -21.45
N GLU A 352 17.24 -15.50 -21.22
CA GLU A 352 15.87 -15.11 -20.84
C GLU A 352 15.82 -14.25 -19.57
N ILE A 353 16.65 -14.57 -18.57
CA ILE A 353 16.71 -13.80 -17.31
C ILE A 353 17.43 -12.48 -17.57
N GLY A 354 18.49 -12.48 -18.37
CA GLY A 354 19.17 -11.26 -18.82
C GLY A 354 18.20 -10.29 -19.49
N CYS A 355 17.47 -10.74 -20.51
CA CYS A 355 16.45 -9.96 -21.19
C CYS A 355 15.41 -9.38 -20.22
N LEU A 356 14.94 -10.15 -19.22
CA LEU A 356 13.99 -9.66 -18.23
C LEU A 356 14.58 -8.54 -17.35
N LEU A 357 15.84 -8.67 -16.92
CA LEU A 357 16.50 -7.67 -16.08
C LEU A 357 16.79 -6.38 -16.87
N ASN A 358 17.11 -6.50 -18.15
CA ASN A 358 17.30 -5.39 -19.07
C ASN A 358 16.04 -4.49 -19.17
N LEU A 359 14.82 -5.04 -19.04
CA LEU A 359 13.59 -4.23 -19.01
C LEU A 359 13.61 -3.12 -17.94
N LEU A 360 14.34 -3.34 -16.85
CA LEU A 360 14.45 -2.36 -15.76
C LEU A 360 15.24 -1.11 -16.17
N LYS A 361 15.96 -1.10 -17.30
CA LYS A 361 16.58 0.11 -17.85
C LYS A 361 15.54 1.19 -18.08
N ILE A 362 14.33 0.84 -18.54
CA ILE A 362 13.24 1.79 -18.77
C ILE A 362 12.90 2.55 -17.48
N ALA A 363 12.87 1.85 -16.34
CA ALA A 363 12.58 2.43 -15.02
C ALA A 363 13.60 3.49 -14.57
N THR A 364 14.77 3.56 -15.20
CA THR A 364 15.81 4.56 -14.88
C THR A 364 15.67 5.86 -15.67
N THR A 365 14.81 5.88 -16.70
CA THR A 365 14.64 7.06 -17.56
C THR A 365 13.89 8.20 -16.86
N PRO A 366 14.28 9.48 -17.06
CA PRO A 366 13.72 10.61 -16.30
C PRO A 366 12.20 10.71 -16.28
N SER A 367 11.52 10.31 -17.35
CA SER A 367 10.06 10.40 -17.49
C SER A 367 9.29 9.41 -16.62
N VAL A 368 9.84 8.21 -16.35
CA VAL A 368 9.16 7.18 -15.52
C VAL A 368 9.85 6.96 -14.18
N LYS A 369 11.10 7.41 -14.03
CA LYS A 369 11.90 7.24 -12.82
C LYS A 369 11.18 7.71 -11.55
N GLY A 370 10.49 8.86 -11.61
CA GLY A 370 9.70 9.36 -10.49
C GLY A 370 8.61 8.40 -10.04
N ILE A 371 7.93 7.75 -11.00
CA ILE A 371 6.87 6.76 -10.72
C ILE A 371 7.46 5.53 -10.03
N PHE A 372 8.58 5.01 -10.52
CA PHE A 372 9.24 3.82 -9.93
C PHE A 372 9.83 4.09 -8.55
N VAL A 373 10.57 5.21 -8.38
CA VAL A 373 11.11 5.64 -7.09
C VAL A 373 9.97 5.82 -6.09
N GLY A 374 8.95 6.60 -6.46
CA GLY A 374 7.80 6.85 -5.60
C GLY A 374 7.08 5.56 -5.21
N THR A 375 6.90 4.62 -6.14
CA THR A 375 6.27 3.32 -5.86
C THR A 375 7.09 2.50 -4.86
N ILE A 376 8.41 2.46 -4.99
CA ILE A 376 9.29 1.74 -4.07
C ILE A 376 9.34 2.42 -2.70
N ASP A 377 9.40 3.74 -2.67
CA ASP A 377 9.45 4.53 -1.44
C ASP A 377 8.11 4.49 -0.68
N MET A 378 7.00 4.22 -1.38
CA MET A 378 5.71 3.91 -0.77
C MET A 378 5.67 2.52 -0.13
N LEU A 379 6.47 1.55 -0.58
CA LEU A 379 6.36 0.16 -0.09
C LEU A 379 6.53 0.06 1.45
N PRO A 380 7.52 0.71 2.10
CA PRO A 380 7.61 0.75 3.56
C PRO A 380 6.38 1.36 4.24
N LEU A 381 5.74 2.36 3.63
CA LEU A 381 4.51 2.97 4.13
C LEU A 381 3.33 1.98 4.11
N LEU A 382 3.29 1.09 3.10
CA LEU A 382 2.25 0.08 2.92
C LEU A 382 2.53 -1.25 3.67
N MET A 383 3.75 -1.46 4.15
CA MET A 383 4.14 -2.70 4.86
C MET A 383 3.22 -3.08 6.02
N PRO A 384 2.73 -2.14 6.87
CA PRO A 384 1.79 -2.48 7.92
C PRO A 384 0.48 -3.10 7.39
N GLN A 385 -0.10 -2.53 6.33
CA GLN A 385 -1.34 -3.00 5.71
C GLN A 385 -1.14 -4.34 4.99
N PHE A 386 -0.01 -4.52 4.29
CA PHE A 386 0.33 -5.80 3.68
C PHE A 386 0.56 -6.89 4.73
N THR A 387 1.21 -6.56 5.85
CA THR A 387 1.41 -7.51 6.95
C THR A 387 0.07 -7.92 7.58
N GLU A 388 -0.86 -6.97 7.70
CA GLU A 388 -2.21 -7.21 8.19
C GLU A 388 -3.01 -8.13 7.27
N LEU A 389 -3.03 -7.82 5.97
CA LEU A 389 -3.68 -8.64 4.95
C LEU A 389 -3.07 -10.05 4.90
N PHE A 390 -1.74 -10.15 4.92
CA PHE A 390 -1.03 -11.43 4.98
C PHE A 390 -1.36 -12.21 6.26
N GLY A 391 -1.48 -11.53 7.40
CA GLY A 391 -1.88 -12.16 8.65
C GLY A 391 -3.29 -12.77 8.58
N ILE A 392 -4.24 -12.08 7.98
CA ILE A 392 -5.62 -12.55 7.78
C ILE A 392 -5.68 -13.68 6.74
N LEU A 393 -4.93 -13.56 5.65
CA LEU A 393 -4.72 -14.63 4.67
C LEU A 393 -4.23 -15.91 5.36
N MET A 394 -3.19 -15.79 6.18
CA MET A 394 -2.64 -16.91 6.93
C MET A 394 -3.60 -17.47 7.97
N PHE A 395 -4.37 -16.61 8.65
CA PHE A 395 -5.47 -16.99 9.56
C PHE A 395 -6.47 -17.90 8.85
N ILE A 396 -7.02 -17.46 7.73
CA ILE A 396 -8.08 -18.19 7.02
C ILE A 396 -7.53 -19.44 6.34
N ALA A 397 -6.34 -19.34 5.74
CA ALA A 397 -5.69 -20.48 5.12
C ALA A 397 -5.49 -21.60 6.15
N SER A 398 -5.05 -21.27 7.37
CA SER A 398 -4.86 -22.27 8.42
C SER A 398 -6.17 -22.93 8.87
N ILE A 399 -7.30 -22.24 8.77
CA ILE A 399 -8.62 -22.76 9.16
C ILE A 399 -9.18 -23.69 8.08
N LEU A 400 -9.06 -23.28 6.82
CA LEU A 400 -9.64 -23.98 5.68
C LEU A 400 -8.78 -25.18 5.28
N THR A 401 -7.45 -25.05 5.20
CA THR A 401 -6.53 -26.14 4.80
C THR A 401 -6.66 -27.37 5.68
N SER A 402 -6.73 -27.17 7.01
CA SER A 402 -6.78 -28.28 7.98
C SER A 402 -8.05 -29.11 7.89
N ASN A 403 -9.11 -28.57 7.28
CA ASN A 403 -10.44 -29.17 7.31
C ASN A 403 -11.08 -29.31 5.92
N TYR A 404 -10.54 -28.71 4.86
CA TYR A 404 -11.11 -28.72 3.51
C TYR A 404 -11.28 -30.15 2.97
N PHE A 405 -10.23 -30.97 3.11
CA PHE A 405 -10.29 -32.37 2.70
C PHE A 405 -11.34 -33.16 3.51
N ALA A 406 -11.44 -32.89 4.82
CA ALA A 406 -12.46 -33.47 5.68
C ALA A 406 -13.88 -32.99 5.32
N TYR A 407 -14.03 -31.78 4.78
CA TYR A 407 -15.31 -31.17 4.41
C TYR A 407 -15.78 -31.47 2.98
N THR A 408 -14.91 -31.92 2.07
CA THR A 408 -15.27 -32.09 0.64
C THR A 408 -15.14 -33.52 0.15
N GLY A 409 -14.34 -34.36 0.82
CA GLY A 409 -14.05 -35.74 0.42
C GLY A 409 -13.39 -35.88 -0.97
N LEU A 410 -13.00 -34.76 -1.59
CA LEU A 410 -12.36 -34.72 -2.92
C LEU A 410 -10.86 -34.99 -2.75
N LYS A 411 -10.40 -36.12 -3.29
CA LYS A 411 -8.99 -36.53 -3.29
C LYS A 411 -8.15 -35.87 -4.38
N GLU A 412 -8.79 -35.34 -5.42
CA GLU A 412 -8.13 -34.58 -6.49
C GLU A 412 -8.17 -33.11 -6.08
N GLN A 413 -7.06 -32.62 -5.54
CA GLN A 413 -6.97 -31.38 -4.76
C GLN A 413 -6.45 -30.21 -5.61
N GLU A 414 -7.31 -29.23 -5.94
CA GLU A 414 -6.83 -27.93 -6.43
C GLU A 414 -6.83 -26.89 -5.30
N TYR A 415 -7.97 -26.71 -4.61
CA TYR A 415 -8.11 -25.69 -3.57
C TYR A 415 -7.66 -26.15 -2.17
N PHE A 416 -6.97 -25.26 -1.46
CA PHE A 416 -6.52 -25.47 -0.07
C PHE A 416 -5.69 -26.75 0.20
N SER A 417 -4.99 -27.27 -0.82
CA SER A 417 -4.26 -28.54 -0.76
C SER A 417 -2.94 -28.47 0.01
N SER A 418 -2.28 -27.31 -0.05
CA SER A 418 -0.96 -27.04 0.52
C SER A 418 -0.90 -25.59 1.01
N PHE A 419 0.18 -25.21 1.70
CA PHE A 419 0.42 -23.81 2.06
C PHE A 419 0.30 -22.88 0.85
N TRP A 420 1.02 -23.19 -0.24
CA TRP A 420 1.03 -22.36 -1.44
C TRP A 420 -0.29 -22.44 -2.21
N GLY A 421 -0.92 -23.62 -2.28
CA GLY A 421 -2.25 -23.78 -2.89
C GLY A 421 -3.32 -22.96 -2.15
N SER A 422 -3.27 -22.94 -0.82
CA SER A 422 -4.20 -22.16 0.01
C SER A 422 -3.94 -20.66 -0.08
N PHE A 423 -2.67 -20.26 -0.09
CA PHE A 423 -2.28 -18.87 -0.32
C PHE A 423 -2.81 -18.38 -1.68
N TYR A 424 -2.59 -19.16 -2.74
CA TYR A 424 -3.11 -18.85 -4.08
C TYR A 424 -4.64 -18.77 -4.09
N THR A 425 -5.33 -19.77 -3.53
CA THR A 425 -6.80 -19.81 -3.48
C THR A 425 -7.37 -18.59 -2.77
N LEU A 426 -6.76 -18.14 -1.66
CA LEU A 426 -7.24 -16.96 -0.97
C LEU A 426 -6.94 -15.65 -1.70
N VAL A 427 -5.79 -15.56 -2.38
CA VAL A 427 -5.51 -14.42 -3.28
C VAL A 427 -6.53 -14.36 -4.41
N GLN A 428 -6.91 -15.50 -4.99
CA GLN A 428 -7.97 -15.62 -6.01
C GLN A 428 -9.34 -15.17 -5.47
N ILE A 429 -9.74 -15.67 -4.30
CA ILE A 429 -10.99 -15.24 -3.64
C ILE A 429 -10.96 -13.75 -3.29
N MET A 430 -9.81 -13.22 -2.86
CA MET A 430 -9.63 -11.79 -2.57
C MET A 430 -9.87 -10.92 -3.80
N THR A 431 -9.48 -11.40 -4.98
CA THR A 431 -9.76 -10.75 -6.27
C THR A 431 -11.18 -10.98 -6.78
N LEU A 432 -12.04 -11.59 -5.96
CA LEU A 432 -13.44 -11.94 -6.27
C LEU A 432 -13.59 -12.97 -7.40
N ASP A 433 -12.54 -13.74 -7.67
CA ASP A 433 -12.50 -14.70 -8.78
C ASP A 433 -12.95 -16.09 -8.32
N ASP A 434 -13.96 -16.65 -8.98
CA ASP A 434 -14.44 -18.04 -8.86
C ASP A 434 -14.78 -18.50 -7.43
N TRP A 435 -15.07 -17.56 -6.53
CA TRP A 435 -15.25 -17.89 -5.11
C TRP A 435 -16.52 -18.70 -4.87
N GLY A 436 -17.56 -18.53 -5.69
CA GLY A 436 -18.79 -19.32 -5.60
C GLY A 436 -18.53 -20.80 -5.85
N ASN A 437 -17.77 -21.13 -6.89
CA ASN A 437 -17.41 -22.51 -7.23
C ASN A 437 -16.44 -23.14 -6.22
N ILE A 438 -15.63 -22.34 -5.53
CA ILE A 438 -14.78 -22.84 -4.43
C ILE A 438 -15.63 -23.25 -3.22
N VAL A 439 -16.71 -22.52 -2.94
CA VAL A 439 -17.56 -22.74 -1.76
C VAL A 439 -18.66 -23.79 -2.02
N GLU A 440 -19.14 -23.91 -3.25
CA GLU A 440 -20.26 -24.79 -3.66
C GLU A 440 -20.07 -26.29 -3.31
N PRO A 441 -18.90 -26.91 -3.58
CA PRO A 441 -18.66 -28.31 -3.23
C PRO A 441 -18.67 -28.59 -1.73
N MET A 442 -18.39 -27.58 -0.90
CA MET A 442 -18.34 -27.73 0.56
C MET A 442 -19.73 -27.90 1.19
N TYR A 443 -20.76 -27.29 0.60
CA TYR A 443 -22.13 -27.38 1.11
C TYR A 443 -22.92 -28.50 0.47
N SER A 444 -22.83 -28.67 -0.86
CA SER A 444 -23.60 -29.69 -1.58
C SER A 444 -23.35 -31.11 -1.05
N LYS A 445 -22.13 -31.41 -0.57
CA LYS A 445 -21.77 -32.74 -0.07
C LYS A 445 -22.03 -32.98 1.42
N HIS A 446 -21.89 -31.95 2.26
CA HIS A 446 -21.86 -32.13 3.71
C HIS A 446 -22.78 -31.18 4.50
N GLY A 447 -23.52 -30.30 3.82
CA GLY A 447 -24.43 -29.33 4.45
C GLY A 447 -23.73 -28.31 5.35
N PHE A 448 -22.41 -28.13 5.18
CA PHE A 448 -21.62 -27.28 6.05
C PHE A 448 -21.80 -25.81 5.64
N ILE A 449 -22.56 -25.05 6.42
CA ILE A 449 -22.89 -23.64 6.14
C ILE A 449 -21.72 -22.67 6.41
N LEU A 450 -20.75 -23.10 7.23
CA LEU A 450 -19.70 -22.22 7.75
C LEU A 450 -18.85 -21.55 6.64
N PRO A 451 -18.48 -22.21 5.52
CA PRO A 451 -17.70 -21.57 4.47
C PRO A 451 -18.44 -20.44 3.76
N TYR A 452 -19.77 -20.52 3.65
CA TYR A 452 -20.62 -19.43 3.14
C TYR A 452 -20.69 -18.22 4.08
N ILE A 453 -20.20 -18.35 5.32
CA ILE A 453 -20.06 -17.23 6.24
C ILE A 453 -18.61 -16.74 6.21
N ILE A 454 -17.65 -17.65 6.29
CA ILE A 454 -16.22 -17.32 6.40
C ILE A 454 -15.69 -16.69 5.10
N ILE A 455 -16.02 -17.23 3.92
CA ILE A 455 -15.47 -16.73 2.65
C ILE A 455 -16.03 -15.35 2.31
N PRO A 456 -17.36 -15.09 2.35
CA PRO A 456 -17.85 -13.72 2.16
C PRO A 456 -17.35 -12.73 3.23
N ALA A 457 -17.22 -13.15 4.49
CA ALA A 457 -16.63 -12.29 5.53
C ALA A 457 -15.16 -11.97 5.24
N TYR A 458 -14.40 -12.95 4.75
CA TYR A 458 -13.03 -12.75 4.30
C TYR A 458 -12.96 -11.75 3.15
N ILE A 459 -13.76 -11.96 2.10
CA ILE A 459 -13.87 -11.08 0.94
C ILE A 459 -14.11 -9.64 1.40
N PHE A 460 -15.05 -9.43 2.32
CA PHE A 460 -15.37 -8.10 2.83
C PHE A 460 -14.18 -7.46 3.57
N ILE A 461 -13.55 -8.20 4.49
CA ILE A 461 -12.43 -7.70 5.29
C ILE A 461 -11.20 -7.43 4.43
N SER A 462 -10.83 -8.35 3.53
CA SER A 462 -9.65 -8.21 2.68
C SER A 462 -9.79 -7.05 1.69
N ASN A 463 -10.95 -6.91 1.06
CA ASN A 463 -11.23 -5.79 0.17
C ASN A 463 -11.28 -4.45 0.93
N PHE A 464 -11.79 -4.42 2.15
CA PHE A 464 -11.74 -3.21 2.99
C PHE A 464 -10.29 -2.77 3.26
N ILE A 465 -9.40 -3.71 3.61
CA ILE A 465 -7.98 -3.40 3.84
C ILE A 465 -7.30 -2.88 2.56
N ILE A 466 -7.56 -3.54 1.41
CA ILE A 466 -7.03 -3.10 0.12
C ILE A 466 -7.54 -1.71 -0.21
N LEU A 467 -8.83 -1.43 0.01
CA LEU A 467 -9.44 -0.13 -0.25
C LEU A 467 -8.81 0.97 0.60
N ASN A 468 -8.60 0.71 1.90
CA ASN A 468 -7.93 1.65 2.79
C ASN A 468 -6.48 1.91 2.35
N THR A 469 -5.81 0.88 1.84
CA THR A 469 -4.46 0.97 1.28
C THR A 469 -4.46 1.85 0.02
N LEU A 470 -5.41 1.64 -0.90
CA LEU A 470 -5.56 2.43 -2.12
C LEU A 470 -5.87 3.90 -1.80
N ILE A 471 -6.71 4.16 -0.80
CA ILE A 471 -7.03 5.53 -0.38
C ILE A 471 -5.82 6.18 0.28
N ALA A 472 -5.05 5.46 1.09
CA ALA A 472 -3.79 5.95 1.62
C ALA A 472 -2.85 6.43 0.52
N LEU A 473 -2.64 5.56 -0.46
CA LEU A 473 -1.78 5.83 -1.60
C LEU A 473 -2.31 7.01 -2.42
N SER A 474 -3.61 7.01 -2.73
CA SER A 474 -4.25 8.06 -3.52
C SER A 474 -4.14 9.41 -2.82
N CYS A 475 -4.37 9.48 -1.51
CA CYS A 475 -4.23 10.72 -0.74
C CYS A 475 -2.83 11.30 -0.84
N GLU A 476 -1.81 10.46 -0.69
CA GLU A 476 -0.40 10.87 -0.77
C GLU A 476 -0.07 11.42 -2.17
N TYR A 477 -0.48 10.70 -3.24
CA TYR A 477 -0.29 11.16 -4.62
C TYR A 477 -1.09 12.42 -4.97
N PHE A 478 -2.35 12.54 -4.52
CA PHE A 478 -3.17 13.74 -4.80
C PHE A 478 -2.60 14.98 -4.13
N VAL A 479 -1.99 14.83 -2.95
CA VAL A 479 -1.27 15.91 -2.28
C VAL A 479 -0.06 16.33 -3.13
N GLU A 480 0.75 15.38 -3.59
CA GLU A 480 1.90 15.64 -4.48
C GLU A 480 1.49 16.35 -5.79
N VAL A 481 0.45 15.85 -6.49
CA VAL A 481 -0.05 16.44 -7.76
C VAL A 481 -0.64 17.84 -7.56
N LYS A 482 -1.35 18.07 -6.45
CA LYS A 482 -1.92 19.39 -6.15
C LYS A 482 -0.82 20.41 -5.85
N TYR A 483 0.25 20.00 -5.16
CA TYR A 483 1.42 20.85 -4.98
C TYR A 483 2.12 21.15 -6.31
N TYR A 484 2.32 20.14 -7.17
CA TYR A 484 2.94 20.33 -8.48
C TYR A 484 2.15 21.27 -9.40
N SER A 485 0.80 21.21 -9.37
CA SER A 485 -0.06 22.11 -10.15
C SER A 485 -0.07 23.54 -9.61
N ILE A 486 -0.10 23.72 -8.28
CA ILE A 486 0.05 25.04 -7.65
C ILE A 486 1.43 25.64 -7.98
N GLU A 487 2.48 24.82 -7.98
CA GLU A 487 3.83 25.27 -8.32
C GLU A 487 3.96 25.63 -9.80
N LYS A 488 3.33 24.88 -10.71
CA LYS A 488 3.26 25.22 -12.14
C LYS A 488 2.53 26.55 -12.38
N ASP A 489 1.41 26.78 -11.71
CA ASP A 489 0.68 28.06 -11.78
C ASP A 489 1.45 29.20 -11.10
N GLN A 490 2.27 28.91 -10.08
CA GLN A 490 3.14 29.89 -9.41
C GLN A 490 4.50 30.07 -10.10
N SER A 491 4.91 29.16 -10.99
CA SER A 491 6.16 29.25 -11.75
C SER A 491 6.14 30.38 -12.78
N ASP A 492 4.95 30.80 -13.22
CA ASP A 492 4.76 32.04 -13.99
C ASP A 492 4.81 33.31 -13.11
N VAL A 493 4.76 33.19 -11.78
CA VAL A 493 4.58 34.33 -10.86
C VAL A 493 5.67 34.49 -9.80
N ARG A 494 6.54 33.51 -9.54
CA ARG A 494 7.63 33.66 -8.56
C ARG A 494 8.93 33.01 -9.01
N CYS A 495 9.76 33.80 -9.69
CA CYS A 495 11.19 33.74 -9.44
C CYS A 495 11.41 34.08 -7.95
N SER A 496 11.59 33.07 -7.10
CA SER A 496 12.29 33.28 -5.83
C SER A 496 13.70 33.70 -6.19
N GLN A 497 13.92 35.02 -6.21
CA GLN A 497 15.18 35.62 -6.58
C GLN A 497 16.30 35.04 -5.69
N PHE A 498 17.23 34.30 -6.30
CA PHE A 498 18.60 34.23 -5.80
C PHE A 498 19.16 35.64 -5.88
N VAL A 499 19.03 36.40 -4.80
CA VAL A 499 19.57 37.74 -4.71
C VAL A 499 20.93 37.60 -4.04
N GLY A 500 22.01 37.91 -4.75
CA GLY A 500 23.33 37.98 -4.11
C GLY A 500 23.27 38.93 -2.91
N ILE A 501 24.06 38.70 -1.85
CA ILE A 501 24.02 39.55 -0.63
C ILE A 501 24.14 41.05 -0.99
N ASN A 502 24.90 41.38 -2.03
CA ASN A 502 25.04 42.73 -2.55
C ASN A 502 23.76 43.29 -3.18
N GLU A 503 23.03 42.48 -3.95
CA GLU A 503 21.76 42.86 -4.55
C GLU A 503 20.66 43.00 -3.48
N LEU A 504 20.68 42.16 -2.44
CA LEU A 504 19.72 42.19 -1.33
C LEU A 504 19.95 43.46 -0.52
N LYS A 505 21.21 43.80 -0.27
CA LYS A 505 21.62 45.06 0.37
C LYS A 505 21.17 46.27 -0.46
N ASN A 506 21.31 46.22 -1.78
CA ASN A 506 20.87 47.31 -2.66
C ASN A 506 19.34 47.46 -2.67
N TYR A 507 18.59 46.35 -2.69
CA TYR A 507 17.13 46.35 -2.61
C TYR A 507 16.62 46.88 -1.27
N CYS A 508 17.22 46.44 -0.15
CA CYS A 508 16.92 46.96 1.18
C CYS A 508 17.19 48.47 1.27
N LYS A 509 18.30 48.94 0.68
CA LYS A 509 18.66 50.36 0.64
C LYS A 509 17.67 51.18 -0.19
N GLN A 510 17.23 50.65 -1.34
CA GLN A 510 16.22 51.31 -2.19
C GLN A 510 14.87 51.43 -1.50
N ASN A 511 14.48 50.42 -0.72
CA ASN A 511 13.17 50.35 -0.05
C ASN A 511 13.18 50.82 1.42
N GLN A 512 14.23 51.51 1.87
CA GLN A 512 14.39 52.02 3.24
C GLN A 512 14.25 50.94 4.34
N MET A 513 14.64 49.69 4.06
CA MET A 513 14.65 48.60 5.03
C MET A 513 15.97 48.57 5.82
N GLN A 514 15.92 48.30 7.13
CA GLN A 514 17.12 48.12 7.94
C GLN A 514 17.64 46.69 7.81
N PHE A 515 18.90 46.57 7.41
CA PHE A 515 19.59 45.30 7.17
C PHE A 515 20.73 45.14 8.21
N ASN A 516 20.55 44.24 9.18
CA ASN A 516 21.54 43.99 10.22
C ASN A 516 22.12 42.57 10.07
N ILE A 517 23.43 42.52 9.80
CA ILE A 517 24.22 41.30 9.93
C ILE A 517 24.64 41.21 11.41
N PRO A 518 24.51 40.06 12.09
CA PRO A 518 25.06 39.89 13.43
C PRO A 518 26.54 40.26 13.42
N ASN A 519 26.98 41.13 14.34
CA ASN A 519 28.35 41.66 14.39
C ASN A 519 29.40 40.55 14.42
N VAL A 520 29.94 40.19 13.26
CA VAL A 520 31.27 39.60 13.14
C VAL A 520 32.20 40.78 12.92
N ILE A 521 32.93 41.18 13.96
CA ILE A 521 33.97 42.21 13.87
C ILE A 521 35.04 41.69 12.91
N VAL A 522 35.09 42.22 11.70
CA VAL A 522 36.21 42.03 10.77
C VAL A 522 36.64 43.41 10.32
N GLY A 523 37.91 43.74 10.60
CA GLY A 523 38.55 44.97 10.16
C GLY A 523 38.55 45.08 8.64
N PHE A 524 38.58 46.32 8.17
CA PHE A 524 38.71 46.70 6.77
C PHE A 524 39.86 45.94 6.08
N ASP A 525 39.52 44.96 5.24
CA ASP A 525 40.17 44.64 3.96
C ASP A 525 39.49 43.42 3.30
N GLU A 526 39.01 43.62 2.07
CA GLU A 526 38.73 42.70 0.93
C GLU A 526 38.39 41.20 1.07
N GLN A 527 38.05 40.63 2.24
CA GLN A 527 37.67 39.21 2.37
C GLN A 527 36.41 38.98 3.21
N LEU A 528 35.26 39.51 2.75
CA LEU A 528 33.96 39.25 3.40
C LEU A 528 33.35 37.90 2.99
N SER A 529 33.67 37.39 1.78
CA SER A 529 33.09 36.16 1.22
C SER A 529 33.60 34.88 1.88
N SER A 530 34.71 34.87 2.62
CA SER A 530 35.31 33.64 3.15
C SER A 530 34.91 33.29 4.60
N LYS A 531 34.02 34.07 5.24
CA LYS A 531 33.76 33.94 6.70
C LYS A 531 32.30 33.89 7.15
N ILE A 532 31.32 33.85 6.23
CA ILE A 532 29.90 33.63 6.58
C ILE A 532 29.59 32.14 6.45
N LYS A 533 29.32 31.47 7.58
CA LYS A 533 28.97 30.04 7.57
C LYS A 533 27.57 29.83 6.99
N SER A 534 27.37 28.71 6.30
CA SER A 534 26.03 28.11 6.12
C SER A 534 25.39 28.02 7.51
N ASP A 535 24.13 28.47 7.64
CA ASP A 535 23.37 28.65 8.89
C ASP A 535 23.46 30.02 9.59
N THR A 536 24.10 31.02 8.98
CA THR A 536 24.03 32.39 9.51
C THR A 536 22.62 32.95 9.33
N ILE A 537 21.97 33.39 10.42
CA ILE A 537 20.64 34.02 10.41
C ILE A 537 20.81 35.54 10.32
N ILE A 538 20.24 36.14 9.28
CA ILE A 538 20.23 37.58 9.00
C ILE A 538 18.86 38.13 9.41
N GLN A 539 18.85 39.28 10.09
CA GLN A 539 17.61 39.96 10.43
C GLN A 539 17.40 41.19 9.54
N ILE A 540 16.21 41.28 8.95
CA ILE A 540 15.77 42.37 8.09
C ILE A 540 14.56 43.01 8.77
N GLN A 541 14.59 44.33 8.97
CA GLN A 541 13.53 45.05 9.66
C GLN A 541 12.90 46.10 8.74
N TYR A 542 11.57 46.09 8.64
CA TYR A 542 10.80 47.08 7.89
C TYR A 542 9.61 47.56 8.71
N GLY A 543 9.64 48.83 9.14
CA GLY A 543 8.66 49.36 10.09
C GLY A 543 8.67 48.54 11.40
N ASN A 544 7.52 47.95 11.75
CA ASN A 544 7.35 47.07 12.92
C ASN A 544 7.53 45.58 12.61
N LEU A 545 7.84 45.21 11.37
CA LEU A 545 7.97 43.81 10.94
C LEU A 545 9.44 43.40 10.97
N GLN A 546 9.72 42.23 11.56
CA GLN A 546 11.02 41.58 11.57
C GLN A 546 10.97 40.30 10.72
N PHE A 547 11.91 40.17 9.80
CA PHE A 547 12.10 39.00 8.94
C PHE A 547 13.45 38.37 9.23
N THR A 548 13.53 37.03 9.20
CA THR A 548 14.76 36.26 9.35
C THR A 548 15.08 35.51 8.06
N ALA A 549 16.31 35.65 7.57
CA ALA A 549 16.81 34.92 6.41
C ALA A 549 18.01 34.05 6.81
N GLN A 550 18.03 32.77 6.41
CA GLN A 550 19.14 31.85 6.69
C GLN A 550 20.00 31.68 5.44
N VAL A 551 21.33 31.72 5.61
CA VAL A 551 22.28 31.47 4.52
C VAL A 551 22.39 29.96 4.27
N ILE A 552 21.96 29.51 3.08
CA ILE A 552 21.86 28.08 2.73
C ILE A 552 23.14 27.56 2.04
N GLN A 553 23.80 28.35 1.18
CA GLN A 553 25.03 27.92 0.49
C GLN A 553 25.92 29.10 0.06
N GLN A 554 27.25 28.94 0.16
CA GLN A 554 28.22 29.85 -0.46
C GLN A 554 28.64 29.28 -1.82
N SER A 555 28.46 30.06 -2.87
CA SER A 555 28.99 29.80 -4.21
C SER A 555 29.95 30.93 -4.54
N ASP A 556 31.21 30.60 -4.87
CA ASP A 556 32.19 31.57 -5.40
C ASP A 556 31.82 32.08 -6.81
N ALA A 557 30.78 31.52 -7.44
CA ALA A 557 30.35 31.83 -8.80
C ALA A 557 29.12 32.76 -8.90
N LEU A 558 28.65 33.31 -7.77
CA LEU A 558 27.65 34.38 -7.66
C LEU A 558 28.27 35.55 -6.91
#